data_AF-A0A0R1SAS0-F1
#
_entry.id   AF-A0A0R1SAS0-F1
#
_cell.length_a   1.000
_cell.length_b   1.000
_cell.length_c   1.000
_cell.angle_alpha   90.00
_cell.angle_beta   90.00
_cell.angle_gamma   90.00
#
_symmetry.space_group_name_H-M   'P 1'
#
loop_
_entity.id
_entity.type
_entity.pdbx_description
1 polymer ?
#
loop_
_entity_poly.entity_id
_entity_poly.type
_entity_poly.pdbx_seq_one_letter_code
_entity_poly.pdbx_strand_id
1 'polypeptide(L)'
;MLKAKDSKRVDARIDPEIKKRAQDELSRHGLSMSEFIRIVVTSVANDGLPKHFGIPNEAVNKSLMEMIDDLSDQKKLPHAHNLQELEKLLNDD
;
A
#
# COMPACT_ATOMS: atom_id res chain seq x y z
N MET A 1 -14.76 -29.52 26.25
CA MET A 1 -13.86 -29.61 25.10
C MET A 1 -13.83 -28.26 24.40
N LEU A 2 -12.69 -27.58 24.34
CA LEU A 2 -12.55 -26.33 23.59
C LEU A 2 -12.73 -26.65 22.11
N LYS A 3 -13.75 -26.06 21.45
CA LYS A 3 -13.88 -26.12 19.99
C LYS A 3 -12.61 -25.53 19.39
N ALA A 4 -11.93 -26.29 18.54
CA ALA A 4 -10.84 -25.76 17.73
C ALA A 4 -11.37 -24.53 16.98
N LYS A 5 -10.74 -23.38 17.20
CA LYS A 5 -11.06 -22.12 16.53
C LYS A 5 -10.97 -22.38 15.02
N ASP A 6 -12.03 -22.08 14.27
CA ASP A 6 -12.09 -22.29 12.82
C ASP A 6 -10.86 -21.65 12.14
N SER A 7 -9.90 -22.48 11.71
CA SER A 7 -8.69 -22.01 11.03
C SER A 7 -8.88 -22.10 9.52
N LYS A 8 -8.70 -20.98 8.82
CA LYS A 8 -8.68 -20.93 7.35
C LYS A 8 -7.24 -21.01 6.84
N ARG A 9 -7.05 -21.63 5.67
CA ARG A 9 -5.74 -21.81 5.03
C ARG A 9 -5.46 -20.64 4.08
N VAL A 10 -4.20 -20.22 4.01
CA VAL A 10 -3.70 -19.25 3.02
C VAL A 10 -2.87 -20.02 2.00
N ASP A 11 -3.27 -19.95 0.73
CA ASP A 11 -2.54 -20.53 -0.40
C ASP A 11 -2.23 -19.44 -1.43
N ALA A 12 -0.96 -19.35 -1.84
CA ALA A 12 -0.50 -18.38 -2.82
C ALA A 12 0.54 -19.00 -3.75
N ARG A 13 0.48 -18.65 -5.04
CA ARG A 13 1.52 -18.99 -6.02
C ARG A 13 2.65 -17.97 -5.91
N ILE A 14 3.89 -18.45 -5.92
CA ILE A 14 5.09 -17.63 -5.84
C ILE A 14 6.19 -18.30 -6.64
N ASP A 15 7.07 -17.49 -7.24
CA ASP A 15 8.27 -17.99 -7.90
C ASP A 15 9.11 -18.84 -6.91
N PRO A 16 9.57 -20.04 -7.30
CA PRO A 16 10.30 -20.94 -6.40
C PRO A 16 11.60 -20.34 -5.83
N GLU A 17 12.33 -19.56 -6.64
CA GLU A 17 13.59 -18.95 -6.22
C GLU A 17 13.34 -17.77 -5.27
N ILE A 18 12.29 -16.98 -5.51
CA ILE A 18 11.84 -15.94 -4.56
C ILE A 18 11.45 -16.58 -3.23
N LYS A 19 10.67 -17.67 -3.26
CA LYS A 19 10.24 -18.39 -2.06
C LYS A 19 11.43 -18.89 -1.26
N LYS A 20 12.40 -19.50 -1.93
CA LYS A 20 13.61 -20.04 -1.29
C LYS A 20 14.42 -18.93 -0.62
N ARG A 21 14.72 -17.84 -1.34
CA ARG A 21 15.45 -16.69 -0.77
C ARG A 21 14.74 -16.09 0.46
N ALA A 22 13.42 -15.94 0.38
CA ALA A 22 12.63 -15.46 1.51
C ALA A 22 12.67 -16.43 2.70
N GLN A 23 12.56 -17.73 2.46
CA GLN A 23 12.63 -18.74 3.50
C GLN A 23 13.99 -18.78 4.19
N ASP A 24 15.09 -18.68 3.44
CA ASP A 24 16.44 -18.62 3.98
C ASP A 24 16.63 -17.38 4.87
N GLU A 25 16.16 -16.22 4.41
CA GLU A 25 16.25 -14.99 5.19
C GLU A 25 15.42 -15.06 6.46
N LEU A 26 14.15 -15.47 6.38
CA LEU A 26 13.30 -15.62 7.56
C LEU A 26 13.89 -16.60 8.58
N SER A 27 14.46 -17.71 8.10
CA SER A 27 15.07 -18.72 8.97
C SER A 27 16.29 -18.17 9.73
N ARG A 28 17.09 -17.29 9.12
CA ARG A 28 18.19 -16.58 9.82
C ARG A 28 17.69 -15.72 10.98
N HIS A 29 16.47 -15.21 10.87
CA HIS A 29 15.81 -14.41 11.91
C HIS A 29 14.88 -15.24 12.81
N GLY A 30 14.94 -16.58 12.73
CA GLY A 30 14.14 -17.46 13.59
C GLY A 30 12.65 -17.51 13.25
N LEU A 31 12.27 -17.12 12.03
CA LEU A 31 10.88 -17.10 11.56
C LEU A 31 10.66 -18.14 10.47
N SER A 32 9.53 -18.83 10.54
CA SER A 32 9.02 -19.61 9.42
C SER A 32 8.19 -18.75 8.46
N MET A 33 8.05 -19.21 7.22
CA MET A 33 7.17 -18.58 6.23
C MET A 33 5.73 -18.42 6.74
N SER A 34 5.21 -19.42 7.45
CA SER A 34 3.84 -19.38 7.97
C SER A 34 3.67 -18.38 9.11
N GLU A 35 4.68 -18.20 9.96
CA GLU A 35 4.66 -17.15 11.00
C GLU A 35 4.72 -15.78 10.38
N PHE A 36 5.61 -15.58 9.41
CA PHE A 36 5.72 -14.33 8.68
C PHE A 36 4.39 -13.94 7.99
N ILE A 37 3.77 -14.87 7.27
CA ILE A 37 2.47 -14.62 6.63
C ILE A 37 1.40 -14.26 7.68
N ARG A 38 1.35 -14.95 8.82
CA ARG A 38 0.42 -14.60 9.90
C ARG A 38 0.66 -13.20 10.42
N ILE A 39 1.91 -12.83 10.69
CA ILE A 39 2.29 -11.50 11.19
C ILE A 39 1.84 -10.42 10.19
N VAL A 40 2.17 -10.59 8.91
CA VAL A 40 1.83 -9.60 7.86
C VAL A 40 0.31 -9.48 7.70
N VAL A 41 -0.41 -10.59 7.58
CA VAL A 41 -1.88 -10.57 7.42
C VAL A 41 -2.56 -9.98 8.66
N THR A 42 -2.07 -10.29 9.87
CA THR A 42 -2.56 -9.69 11.11
C THR A 42 -2.28 -8.19 11.18
N SER A 43 -1.09 -7.73 10.76
CA SER A 43 -0.80 -6.30 10.73
C SER A 43 -1.68 -5.57 9.71
N VAL A 44 -1.88 -6.13 8.51
CA VAL A 44 -2.81 -5.55 7.52
C VAL A 44 -4.23 -5.40 8.07
N ALA A 45 -4.70 -6.39 8.85
CA ALA A 45 -6.03 -6.35 9.44
C ALA A 45 -6.20 -5.30 10.55
N ASN A 46 -5.13 -4.95 11.28
CA ASN A 46 -5.21 -4.04 12.43
C ASN A 46 -4.68 -2.63 12.12
N ASP A 47 -3.63 -2.55 11.29
CA ASP A 47 -2.84 -1.34 11.06
C ASP A 47 -2.95 -0.83 9.60
N GLY A 48 -3.57 -1.60 8.71
CA GLY A 48 -3.62 -1.32 7.27
C GLY A 48 -2.35 -1.76 6.52
N LEU A 49 -2.24 -1.37 5.24
CA LEU A 49 -1.09 -1.77 4.41
C LEU A 49 0.22 -1.15 4.94
N PRO A 50 1.34 -1.89 4.95
CA PRO A 50 2.64 -1.32 5.30
C PRO A 50 2.96 -0.12 4.40
N LYS A 51 3.53 0.95 4.96
CA LYS A 51 3.77 2.22 4.24
C LYS A 51 4.56 2.07 2.93
N HIS A 52 5.39 1.03 2.81
CA HIS A 52 6.23 0.76 1.65
C HIS A 52 5.57 -0.16 0.60
N PHE A 53 4.35 -0.66 0.86
CA PHE A 53 3.59 -1.47 -0.11
C PHE A 53 2.82 -0.61 -1.12
N GLY A 54 2.69 0.70 -0.87
CA GLY A 54 2.03 1.63 -1.77
C GLY A 54 2.94 2.06 -2.92
N ILE A 55 2.93 1.32 -4.02
CA ILE A 55 3.36 1.87 -5.31
C ILE A 55 2.21 2.76 -5.81
N PRO A 56 2.42 4.06 -6.09
CA PRO A 56 1.40 4.91 -6.68
C PRO A 56 0.82 4.25 -7.93
N ASN A 57 -0.50 4.12 -7.98
CA ASN A 57 -1.16 3.64 -9.19
C ASN A 57 -1.03 4.69 -10.32
N GLU A 58 -1.43 4.31 -11.53
CA GLU A 58 -1.30 5.20 -12.70
C GLU A 58 -2.00 6.55 -12.50
N ALA A 59 -3.16 6.58 -11.83
CA ALA A 59 -3.89 7.82 -11.56
C ALA A 59 -3.10 8.76 -10.64
N VAL A 60 -2.53 8.23 -9.55
CA VAL A 60 -1.69 9.02 -8.63
C VAL A 60 -0.42 9.50 -9.34
N ASN A 61 0.20 8.67 -10.19
CA ASN A 61 1.35 9.09 -10.99
C ASN A 61 1.00 10.23 -11.96
N LYS A 62 -0.17 10.18 -12.59
CA LYS A 62 -0.65 11.27 -13.48
C LYS A 62 -0.84 12.56 -12.70
N SER A 63 -1.52 12.53 -11.55
CA SER A 63 -1.69 13.71 -10.71
C SER A 63 -0.35 14.29 -10.22
N LEU A 64 0.64 13.43 -9.94
CA LEU A 64 2.00 13.89 -9.61
C LEU A 64 2.67 14.62 -10.79
N MET A 65 2.51 14.11 -12.02
CA MET A 65 3.02 14.79 -13.22
C MET A 65 2.32 16.13 -13.47
N GLU A 66 1.00 16.20 -13.26
CA GLU A 66 0.25 17.47 -13.36
C GLU A 66 0.79 18.52 -12.38
N MET A 67 1.15 18.12 -11.15
CA MET A 67 1.80 19.01 -10.19
C MET A 67 3.19 19.47 -10.66
N ILE A 68 3.98 18.58 -11.26
CA ILE A 68 5.31 18.92 -11.80
C ILE A 68 5.18 19.94 -12.95
N ASP A 69 4.18 19.77 -13.82
CA ASP A 69 3.92 20.70 -14.92
C ASP A 69 3.52 22.10 -14.42
N ASP A 70 2.75 22.17 -13.32
CA ASP A 70 2.39 23.44 -12.66
C ASP A 70 3.61 24.15 -12.05
N LEU A 71 4.45 23.40 -11.34
CA LEU A 71 5.68 23.91 -10.72
C LEU A 71 6.72 24.35 -11.74
N SER A 72 6.74 23.74 -12.92
CA SER A 72 7.66 24.08 -14.02
C SER A 72 7.10 25.12 -14.98
N ASP A 73 5.99 25.78 -14.63
CA ASP A 73 5.28 26.79 -15.44
C ASP A 73 4.82 26.28 -16.83
N GLN A 74 4.78 24.97 -17.05
CA GLN A 74 4.34 24.37 -18.32
C GLN A 74 2.83 24.37 -18.46
N LYS A 75 2.11 24.04 -17.37
CA LYS A 75 0.65 24.03 -17.34
C LYS A 75 0.15 24.35 -15.93
N LYS A 76 -0.47 25.52 -15.78
CA LYS A 76 -0.98 25.96 -14.48
C LYS A 76 -2.23 25.21 -14.05
N LEU A 77 -2.23 24.77 -12.79
CA LEU A 77 -3.40 24.19 -12.13
C LEU A 77 -4.26 25.30 -11.51
N PRO A 78 -5.57 25.06 -11.32
CA PRO A 78 -6.43 25.97 -10.56
C PRO A 78 -5.87 26.19 -9.15
N HIS A 79 -5.87 27.45 -8.70
CA HIS A 79 -5.37 27.83 -7.38
C HIS A 79 -6.42 28.63 -6.61
N ALA A 80 -6.42 28.47 -5.29
CA ALA A 80 -7.23 29.26 -4.37
C ALA A 80 -6.31 30.03 -3.42
N HIS A 81 -6.69 31.26 -3.08
CA HIS A 81 -5.93 32.12 -2.16
C HIS A 81 -6.50 32.11 -0.73
N ASN A 82 -7.68 31.52 -0.55
CA ASN A 82 -8.35 31.39 0.73
C ASN A 82 -9.25 30.14 0.75
N LEU A 83 -9.73 29.78 1.94
CA LEU A 83 -10.58 28.61 2.15
C LEU A 83 -11.88 28.67 1.34
N GLN A 84 -12.49 29.85 1.22
CA GLN A 84 -13.77 30.03 0.53
C GLN A 84 -13.63 29.77 -0.97
N GLU A 85 -12.56 30.25 -1.59
CA GLU A 85 -12.21 29.95 -2.99
C GLU A 85 -11.94 28.46 -3.20
N LEU A 86 -11.21 27.82 -2.28
CA LEU A 86 -10.92 26.38 -2.35
C LEU A 86 -12.21 25.55 -2.27
N GLU A 87 -13.09 25.88 -1.31
CA GLU A 87 -14.38 25.22 -1.15
C GLU A 87 -15.24 25.34 -2.40
N LYS A 88 -15.23 26.51 -3.06
CA LYS A 88 -15.94 26.68 -4.33
C LYS A 88 -15.36 25.78 -5.43
N LEU A 89 -14.04 25.75 -5.60
CA LEU A 89 -13.36 24.92 -6.61
C LEU A 89 -13.59 23.42 -6.42
N LEU A 90 -13.72 22.95 -5.17
CA LEU A 90 -13.95 21.53 -4.87
C LEU A 90 -15.41 21.10 -4.99
N ASN A 91 -16.35 22.05 -4.99
CA ASN A 91 -17.79 21.78 -5.04
C ASN A 91 -18.45 22.22 -6.38
N ASP A 92 -17.72 22.88 -7.28
CA ASP A 92 -18.17 23.15 -8.65
C ASP A 92 -18.01 21.84 -9.47
N ASP A 93 -19.12 21.09 -9.62
CA ASP A 93 -19.27 19.97 -10.57
C ASP A 93 -19.50 20.46 -12.02
#